data_AF-A0AAQ3MDJ7-F1
#
_entry.id   AF-A0AAQ3MDJ7-F1
#
_cell.length_a   1.000
_cell.length_b   1.000
_cell.length_c   1.000
_cell.angle_alpha   90.00
_cell.angle_beta   90.00
_cell.angle_gamma   90.00
#
_symmetry.space_group_name_H-M   'P 1'
#
loop_
_entity.id
_entity.type
_entity.pdbx_description
1 polymer ?
#
loop_
_entity_poly.entity_id
_entity_poly.type
_entity_poly.pdbx_seq_one_letter_code
_entity_poly.pdbx_strand_id
1 'polypeptide(L)'
;MLGIFTSLLAATTFLFGEASAAPPIDVRSLNVTGFTPVQPGGAKDIIVTKDNTLNATQASDNGIHRAVVPRLCAAFHRATILLNGGNVQPSLPASSYYTVNPTNYYNLFVHQNEADGRGYAFSYDDVNPSTGGPDQSGVLVNMNAQLLQISVGGA
;
A
#
# COMPACT_ATOMS: atom_id res chain seq x y z
N MET A 1 -11.07 -62.17 53.20
CA MET A 1 -10.73 -60.75 52.99
C MET A 1 -9.38 -60.67 52.29
N LEU A 2 -9.36 -60.74 50.95
CA LEU A 2 -8.29 -60.25 50.05
C LEU A 2 -8.70 -60.58 48.60
N GLY A 3 -8.95 -59.57 47.78
CA GLY A 3 -9.18 -59.70 46.34
C GLY A 3 -7.99 -59.10 45.59
N ILE A 4 -7.31 -59.95 44.84
CA ILE A 4 -5.99 -59.73 44.21
C ILE A 4 -6.20 -59.48 42.71
N PHE A 5 -5.67 -58.34 42.25
CA PHE A 5 -5.10 -58.02 40.93
C PHE A 5 -5.92 -58.27 39.64
N THR A 6 -6.31 -57.16 39.02
CA THR A 6 -6.59 -57.03 37.59
C THR A 6 -5.44 -56.28 36.88
N SER A 7 -4.76 -56.99 35.96
CA SER A 7 -4.50 -56.62 34.53
C SER A 7 -4.57 -55.13 34.15
N LEU A 8 -3.74 -54.51 33.29
CA LEU A 8 -2.81 -54.93 32.26
C LEU A 8 -2.14 -53.63 31.71
N LEU A 9 -0.90 -53.74 31.28
CA LEU A 9 -0.04 -52.74 30.64
C LEU A 9 -0.55 -52.30 29.24
N ALA A 10 -0.60 -50.99 28.96
CA ALA A 10 -0.41 -50.39 27.61
C ALA A 10 -0.38 -48.84 27.75
N ALA A 11 0.79 -48.20 27.64
CA ALA A 11 1.35 -47.64 26.41
C ALA A 11 0.82 -46.23 26.07
N THR A 12 1.63 -45.24 26.46
CA THR A 12 1.88 -43.94 25.81
C THR A 12 1.06 -43.55 24.58
N THR A 13 0.40 -42.39 24.63
CA THR A 13 0.49 -41.35 23.59
C THR A 13 0.03 -40.01 24.17
N PHE A 14 0.97 -39.09 24.36
CA PHE A 14 0.72 -37.66 24.43
C PHE A 14 0.48 -37.18 23.00
N LEU A 15 -0.69 -36.59 22.72
CA LEU A 15 -0.88 -35.67 21.61
C LEU A 15 -1.96 -34.68 22.03
N PHE A 16 -1.51 -33.46 22.36
CA PHE A 16 -2.37 -32.29 22.47
C PHE A 16 -2.95 -32.00 21.09
N GLY A 17 -4.25 -32.27 20.91
CA GLY A 17 -5.01 -31.79 19.78
C GLY A 17 -5.72 -30.50 20.17
N GLU A 18 -5.08 -29.35 19.90
CA GLU A 18 -5.73 -28.04 19.90
C GLU A 18 -6.72 -28.02 18.72
N ALA A 19 -8.02 -28.16 19.00
CA ALA A 19 -9.05 -27.93 18.00
C ALA A 19 -9.14 -26.40 17.76
N SER A 20 -8.44 -25.92 16.74
CA SER A 20 -8.64 -24.55 16.24
C SER A 20 -10.06 -24.47 15.66
N ALA A 21 -10.97 -23.86 16.41
CA ALA A 21 -12.26 -23.41 15.91
C ALA A 21 -12.01 -22.24 14.95
N ALA A 22 -11.68 -22.53 13.70
CA ALA A 22 -11.84 -21.57 12.63
C ALA A 22 -13.33 -21.21 12.55
N PRO A 23 -13.73 -19.93 12.58
CA PRO A 23 -15.12 -19.57 12.34
C PRO A 23 -15.51 -20.14 10.97
N PRO A 24 -16.72 -20.70 10.81
CA PRO A 24 -17.17 -21.11 9.50
C PRO A 24 -17.12 -19.88 8.58
N ILE A 25 -16.35 -19.99 7.50
CA ILE A 25 -16.43 -19.05 6.39
C ILE A 25 -17.87 -19.16 5.90
N ASP A 26 -18.67 -18.13 6.16
CA ASP A 26 -19.97 -17.93 5.51
C ASP A 26 -19.68 -17.61 4.04
N VAL A 27 -19.47 -18.65 3.23
CA VAL A 27 -19.61 -18.56 1.79
C VAL A 27 -21.08 -18.27 1.55
N ARG A 28 -21.42 -16.98 1.58
CA ARG A 28 -22.72 -16.50 1.13
C ARG A 28 -23.01 -17.16 -0.20
N SER A 29 -23.97 -18.08 -0.17
CA SER A 29 -24.49 -18.79 -1.33
C SER A 29 -24.74 -17.78 -2.45
N LEU A 30 -23.95 -17.87 -3.51
CA LEU A 30 -24.12 -17.10 -4.74
C LEU A 30 -25.30 -17.68 -5.52
N ASN A 31 -26.51 -17.56 -4.97
CA ASN A 31 -27.74 -17.72 -5.72
C ASN A 31 -28.62 -16.50 -5.47
N VAL A 32 -28.19 -15.36 -6.02
CA VAL A 32 -28.99 -14.15 -6.12
C VAL A 32 -29.07 -13.84 -7.61
N THR A 33 -30.25 -14.06 -8.18
CA THR A 33 -30.71 -13.66 -9.52
C THR A 33 -30.76 -12.13 -9.69
N GLY A 34 -29.78 -11.42 -9.13
CA GLY A 34 -29.81 -9.95 -8.96
C GLY A 34 -28.44 -9.28 -8.80
N PHE A 35 -27.34 -10.02 -8.93
CA PHE A 35 -26.03 -9.38 -9.17
C PHE A 35 -25.63 -9.62 -10.62
N THR A 36 -25.51 -8.55 -11.39
CA THR A 36 -24.84 -8.59 -12.69
C THR A 36 -23.37 -8.92 -12.46
N PRO A 37 -22.85 -10.03 -13.01
CA PRO A 37 -21.41 -10.28 -13.00
C PRO A 37 -20.72 -9.09 -13.66
N VAL A 38 -20.01 -8.30 -12.88
CA VAL A 38 -19.16 -7.25 -13.43
C VAL A 38 -17.90 -7.96 -13.90
N GLN A 39 -17.73 -8.02 -15.22
CA GLN A 39 -16.47 -8.46 -15.81
C GLN A 39 -15.60 -7.20 -15.88
N PRO A 40 -14.64 -7.00 -14.95
CA PRO A 40 -13.72 -5.87 -15.08
C PRO A 40 -12.99 -6.08 -16.42
N GLY A 41 -13.12 -5.10 -17.30
CA GLY A 41 -12.48 -5.16 -18.60
C GLY A 41 -10.95 -5.23 -18.49
N GLY A 42 -10.28 -5.40 -19.61
CA GLY A 42 -8.82 -5.36 -19.66
C GLY A 42 -8.29 -3.95 -19.40
N ALA A 43 -6.97 -3.76 -19.40
CA ALA A 43 -6.36 -2.43 -19.24
C ALA A 43 -6.90 -1.38 -20.26
N LYS A 44 -7.35 -1.84 -21.44
CA LYS A 44 -8.01 -1.03 -22.48
C LYS A 44 -9.39 -0.46 -22.09
N ASP A 45 -10.05 -1.07 -21.10
CA ASP A 45 -11.39 -0.68 -20.64
C ASP A 45 -11.30 0.28 -19.42
N ILE A 46 -10.07 0.56 -18.96
CA ILE A 46 -9.80 1.56 -17.93
C ILE A 46 -9.72 2.93 -18.61
N ILE A 47 -10.85 3.66 -18.64
CA ILE A 47 -10.87 5.05 -19.09
C ILE A 47 -10.32 5.92 -17.94
N VAL A 48 -9.04 6.26 -18.05
CA VAL A 48 -8.37 7.20 -17.14
C VAL A 48 -8.81 8.63 -17.52
N THR A 49 -9.82 9.14 -16.81
CA THR A 49 -10.24 10.54 -16.92
C THR A 49 -9.79 11.32 -15.69
N LYS A 50 -9.81 12.65 -15.77
CA LYS A 50 -9.69 13.51 -14.59
C LYS A 50 -10.78 13.26 -13.53
N ASP A 51 -11.82 12.49 -13.81
CA ASP A 51 -12.88 12.22 -12.83
C ASP A 51 -12.65 10.87 -12.13
N ASN A 52 -11.79 10.01 -12.70
CA ASN A 52 -11.56 8.64 -12.23
C ASN A 52 -10.11 8.40 -11.77
N THR A 53 -9.22 9.37 -11.93
CA THR A 53 -7.82 9.21 -11.53
C THR A 53 -7.61 9.71 -10.11
N LEU A 54 -6.90 8.92 -9.30
CA LEU A 54 -6.59 9.21 -7.89
C LEU A 54 -5.80 10.52 -7.68
N ASN A 55 -5.24 11.10 -8.75
CA ASN A 55 -4.50 12.35 -8.72
C ASN A 55 -5.32 13.58 -9.13
N ALA A 56 -6.62 13.45 -9.41
CA ALA A 56 -7.36 14.54 -10.01
C ALA A 56 -7.82 15.58 -8.99
N THR A 57 -7.46 16.83 -9.26
CA THR A 57 -8.07 18.01 -8.63
C THR A 57 -8.66 18.91 -9.72
N GLN A 58 -9.77 19.56 -9.43
CA GLN A 58 -10.47 20.47 -10.34
C GLN A 58 -10.32 21.92 -9.86
N ALA A 59 -10.40 22.87 -10.80
CA ALA A 59 -10.30 24.30 -10.46
C ALA A 59 -11.39 24.76 -9.48
N SER A 60 -12.57 24.13 -9.51
CA SER A 60 -13.69 24.40 -8.61
C SER A 60 -13.56 23.77 -7.23
N ASP A 61 -12.54 22.95 -6.98
CA ASP A 61 -12.38 22.27 -5.70
C ASP A 61 -12.15 23.27 -4.56
N ASN A 62 -12.56 22.91 -3.36
CA ASN A 62 -12.24 23.70 -2.19
C ASN A 62 -10.81 23.41 -1.70
N GLY A 63 -10.30 24.24 -0.78
CA GLY A 63 -8.94 24.09 -0.25
C GLY A 63 -8.72 22.76 0.46
N ILE A 64 -9.77 22.16 1.04
CA ILE A 64 -9.67 20.86 1.71
C ILE A 64 -9.45 19.75 0.69
N HIS A 65 -10.21 19.72 -0.40
CA HIS A 65 -10.09 18.71 -1.45
C HIS A 65 -8.70 18.77 -2.10
N ARG A 66 -8.23 19.97 -2.44
CA ARG A 66 -6.86 20.19 -2.97
C ARG A 66 -5.76 19.76 -2.01
N ALA A 67 -6.03 19.72 -0.71
CA ALA A 67 -5.07 19.31 0.29
C ALA A 67 -5.16 17.81 0.63
N VAL A 68 -6.32 17.18 0.49
CA VAL A 68 -6.53 15.77 0.83
C VAL A 68 -6.15 14.85 -0.33
N VAL A 69 -6.50 15.21 -1.57
CA VAL A 69 -6.23 14.37 -2.75
C VAL A 69 -4.75 14.04 -2.92
N PRO A 70 -3.80 15.01 -2.87
CA PRO A 70 -2.38 14.70 -3.01
C PRO A 70 -1.89 13.74 -1.92
N ARG A 71 -2.36 13.93 -0.68
CA ARG A 71 -1.93 13.15 0.48
C ARG A 71 -2.38 11.69 0.38
N LEU A 72 -3.62 11.47 -0.01
CA LEU A 72 -4.14 10.11 -0.22
C LEU A 72 -3.48 9.46 -1.42
N CYS A 73 -3.31 10.18 -2.53
CA CYS A 73 -2.63 9.67 -3.71
C CYS A 73 -1.21 9.19 -3.38
N ALA A 74 -0.42 9.98 -2.66
CA ALA A 74 0.91 9.57 -2.22
C ALA A 74 0.88 8.36 -1.26
N ALA A 75 -0.07 8.33 -0.33
CA ALA A 75 -0.21 7.22 0.61
C ALA A 75 -0.53 5.88 -0.07
N PHE A 76 -1.38 5.90 -1.10
CA PHE A 76 -1.70 4.71 -1.89
C PHE A 76 -0.51 4.25 -2.73
N HIS A 77 0.15 5.17 -3.45
CA HIS A 77 1.30 4.82 -4.28
C HIS A 77 2.45 4.23 -3.45
N ARG A 78 2.71 4.79 -2.27
CA ARG A 78 3.78 4.35 -1.36
C ARG A 78 3.37 3.22 -0.42
N ALA A 79 2.13 2.74 -0.51
CA ALA A 79 1.53 1.73 0.37
C ALA A 79 1.57 2.07 1.88
N THR A 80 1.69 3.35 2.25
CA THR A 80 1.79 3.76 3.66
C THR A 80 0.46 3.69 4.40
N ILE A 81 -0.67 3.65 3.69
CA ILE A 81 -2.00 3.55 4.30
C ILE A 81 -2.21 2.22 5.05
N LEU A 82 -1.47 1.18 4.68
CA LEU A 82 -1.56 -0.16 5.26
C LEU A 82 -0.66 -0.36 6.49
N LEU A 83 0.20 0.62 6.78
CA LEU A 83 1.14 0.57 7.89
C LEU A 83 0.55 1.17 9.16
N ASN A 84 1.15 0.84 10.31
CA ASN A 84 0.83 1.51 11.57
C ASN A 84 1.16 3.01 11.45
N GLY A 85 0.24 3.88 11.86
CA GLY A 85 0.31 5.32 11.62
C GLY A 85 -0.22 5.76 10.24
N GLY A 86 -0.55 4.81 9.36
CA GLY A 86 -1.10 5.06 8.03
C GLY A 86 -2.49 5.72 8.01
N ASN A 87 -3.17 5.77 9.16
CA ASN A 87 -4.41 6.53 9.37
C ASN A 87 -4.19 8.04 9.47
N VAL A 88 -2.93 8.50 9.56
CA VAL A 88 -2.55 9.92 9.51
C VAL A 88 -1.64 10.12 8.31
N GLN A 89 -2.08 10.92 7.33
CA GLN A 89 -1.33 11.12 6.08
C GLN A 89 -1.07 12.61 5.81
N PRO A 90 0.15 12.99 5.38
CA PRO A 90 1.37 12.17 5.34
C PRO A 90 2.05 12.16 6.71
N SER A 91 2.48 10.99 7.20
CA SER A 91 3.16 10.88 8.51
C SER A 91 4.41 10.00 8.49
N LEU A 92 4.41 8.90 7.72
CA LEU A 92 5.48 7.92 7.72
C LEU A 92 6.70 8.38 6.89
N PRO A 93 7.93 8.10 7.38
CA PRO A 93 9.16 8.48 6.69
C PRO A 93 9.37 7.65 5.41
N ALA A 94 10.26 8.13 4.53
CA ALA A 94 10.58 7.47 3.26
C ALA A 94 11.04 6.01 3.42
N SER A 95 11.68 5.66 4.55
CA SER A 95 12.07 4.27 4.88
C SER A 95 10.89 3.30 4.99
N SER A 96 9.66 3.81 5.12
CA SER A 96 8.44 3.00 5.19
C SER A 96 7.80 2.78 3.82
N TYR A 97 8.24 3.48 2.77
CA TYR A 97 7.59 3.44 1.46
C TYR A 97 7.84 2.09 0.78
N TYR A 98 6.79 1.54 0.16
CA TYR A 98 6.86 0.29 -0.62
C TYR A 98 7.27 -0.96 0.17
N THR A 99 7.07 -0.96 1.50
CA THR A 99 7.51 -2.05 2.40
C THR A 99 6.48 -3.18 2.60
N VAL A 100 5.25 -3.00 2.12
CA VAL A 100 4.14 -3.94 2.32
C VAL A 100 3.43 -4.26 1.01
N ASN A 101 2.64 -5.34 0.99
CA ASN A 101 1.85 -5.74 -0.17
C ASN A 101 0.34 -5.46 0.08
N PRO A 102 -0.41 -4.91 -0.89
CA PRO A 102 0.03 -4.47 -2.23
C PRO A 102 0.88 -3.19 -2.22
N THR A 103 1.75 -3.06 -3.23
CA THR A 103 2.54 -1.84 -3.48
C THR A 103 2.72 -1.54 -4.96
N ASN A 104 3.06 -0.29 -5.29
CA ASN A 104 3.40 0.11 -6.65
C ASN A 104 4.89 -0.18 -6.94
N TYR A 105 5.15 -1.33 -7.57
CA TYR A 105 6.50 -1.75 -7.93
C TYR A 105 7.17 -0.86 -8.98
N TYR A 106 6.40 -0.23 -9.89
CA TYR A 106 6.98 0.70 -10.85
C TYR A 106 7.65 1.87 -10.12
N ASN A 107 6.94 2.49 -9.18
CA ASN A 107 7.48 3.60 -8.39
C ASN A 107 8.67 3.14 -7.54
N LEU A 108 8.57 1.98 -6.88
CA LEU A 108 9.68 1.40 -6.13
C LEU A 108 10.94 1.26 -6.99
N PHE A 109 10.83 0.68 -8.17
CA PHE A 109 11.97 0.48 -9.05
C PHE A 109 12.53 1.78 -9.60
N VAL A 110 11.69 2.77 -9.92
CA VAL A 110 12.17 4.10 -10.32
C VAL A 110 13.04 4.67 -9.21
N HIS A 111 12.54 4.78 -7.98
CA HIS A 111 13.33 5.30 -6.86
C HIS A 111 14.59 4.47 -6.57
N GLN A 112 14.55 3.14 -6.70
CA GLN A 112 15.73 2.29 -6.49
C GLN A 112 16.84 2.51 -7.53
N ASN A 113 16.48 2.96 -8.75
CA ASN A 113 17.43 3.18 -9.84
C ASN A 113 17.84 4.65 -9.98
N GLU A 114 17.18 5.58 -9.29
CA GLU A 114 17.62 6.96 -9.20
C GLU A 114 18.87 7.08 -8.32
N ALA A 115 19.85 7.88 -8.77
CA ALA A 115 21.18 7.93 -8.17
C ALA A 115 21.18 8.36 -6.69
N ASP A 116 20.20 9.16 -6.28
CA ASP A 116 20.01 9.64 -4.91
C ASP A 116 18.73 9.11 -4.25
N GLY A 117 18.06 8.13 -4.87
CA GLY A 117 16.81 7.56 -4.40
C GLY A 117 15.57 8.45 -4.62
N ARG A 118 15.72 9.61 -5.25
CA ARG A 118 14.67 10.62 -5.41
C ARG A 118 14.32 10.81 -6.87
N GLY A 119 13.05 10.99 -7.15
CA GLY A 119 12.56 11.17 -8.51
C GLY A 119 11.06 11.34 -8.53
N TYR A 120 10.54 11.77 -9.67
CA TYR A 120 9.11 12.03 -9.84
C TYR A 120 8.44 10.84 -10.51
N ALA A 121 8.11 9.80 -9.74
CA ALA A 121 7.53 8.57 -10.26
C ALA A 121 6.00 8.65 -10.41
N PHE A 122 5.34 9.57 -9.70
CA PHE A 122 3.90 9.81 -9.79
C PHE A 122 3.54 11.26 -9.49
N SER A 123 2.31 11.68 -9.84
CA SER A 123 1.89 13.10 -9.85
C SER A 123 1.90 13.85 -8.52
N TYR A 124 2.15 13.18 -7.40
CA TYR A 124 2.21 13.81 -6.08
C TYR A 124 3.37 13.25 -5.25
N ASP A 125 4.49 12.93 -5.91
CA ASP A 125 5.71 12.44 -5.26
C ASP A 125 6.38 13.49 -4.35
N ASP A 126 5.97 14.75 -4.49
CA ASP A 126 6.36 15.91 -3.70
C ASP A 126 5.63 16.00 -2.35
N VAL A 127 4.67 15.11 -2.10
CA VAL A 127 4.01 15.02 -0.79
C VAL A 127 4.96 14.38 0.21
N ASN A 128 5.28 15.09 1.29
CA ASN A 128 6.16 14.59 2.35
C ASN A 128 5.53 14.81 3.74
N PRO A 129 5.94 14.02 4.76
CA PRO A 129 5.50 14.25 6.14
C PRO A 129 5.83 15.66 6.64
N SER A 130 4.89 16.25 7.38
CA SER A 130 5.08 17.59 7.97
C SER A 130 6.11 17.60 9.11
N THR A 131 6.44 16.44 9.65
CA THR A 131 7.46 16.24 10.70
C THR A 131 8.89 16.42 10.20
N GLY A 132 9.08 16.63 8.89
CA GLY A 132 10.37 16.85 8.25
C GLY A 132 10.92 15.60 7.57
N GLY A 133 11.90 15.80 6.71
CA GLY A 133 12.51 14.76 5.88
C GLY A 133 12.90 15.32 4.51
N PRO A 134 13.82 14.66 3.79
CA PRO A 134 14.15 15.05 2.43
C PRO A 134 12.95 14.79 1.52
N ASP A 135 12.65 15.76 0.65
CA ASP A 135 11.70 15.57 -0.44
C ASP A 135 12.10 14.37 -1.32
N GLN A 136 11.15 13.52 -1.68
CA GLN A 136 11.39 12.32 -2.50
C GLN A 136 11.18 12.55 -4.00
N SER A 137 10.66 13.71 -4.40
CA SER A 137 10.30 14.02 -5.78
C SER A 137 11.49 14.41 -6.68
N GLY A 138 12.67 14.59 -6.09
CA GLY A 138 13.89 15.00 -6.80
C GLY A 138 13.89 16.48 -7.19
N VAL A 139 12.97 17.28 -6.64
CA VAL A 139 12.85 18.70 -6.96
C VAL A 139 14.07 19.48 -6.45
N LEU A 140 14.61 20.33 -7.32
CA LEU A 140 15.69 21.26 -7.00
C LEU A 140 15.14 22.68 -6.90
N VAL A 141 15.35 23.34 -5.76
CA VAL A 141 14.95 24.74 -5.53
C VAL A 141 16.15 25.53 -5.04
N ASN A 142 16.44 26.66 -5.70
CA ASN A 142 17.44 27.61 -5.27
C ASN A 142 16.98 29.04 -5.59
N MET A 143 16.94 29.92 -4.57
CA MET A 143 16.47 31.30 -4.72
C MET A 143 17.46 32.21 -5.47
N ASN A 144 18.71 31.77 -5.67
CA ASN A 144 19.75 32.50 -6.40
C ASN A 144 20.54 31.54 -7.31
N ALA A 145 19.83 30.74 -8.11
CA ALA A 145 20.45 29.79 -9.03
C ALA A 145 21.35 30.52 -10.06
N GLN A 146 22.58 30.07 -10.20
CA GLN A 146 23.55 30.61 -11.17
C GLN A 146 23.70 29.71 -12.40
N LEU A 147 23.51 28.39 -12.23
CA LEU A 147 23.65 27.37 -13.28
C LEU A 147 22.68 26.22 -13.02
N LEU A 148 21.93 25.81 -14.04
CA LEU A 148 21.24 24.53 -14.09
C LEU A 148 21.98 23.66 -15.11
N GLN A 149 22.62 22.60 -14.64
CA GLN A 149 23.27 21.63 -15.52
C GLN A 149 22.36 20.42 -15.70
N ILE A 150 22.08 20.08 -16.96
CA ILE A 150 21.35 18.87 -17.33
C ILE A 150 22.34 17.94 -18.00
N SER A 151 22.56 16.79 -17.38
CA SER A 151 23.39 15.72 -17.92
C SER A 151 22.48 14.61 -18.44
N VAL A 152 22.65 14.20 -19.69
CA VAL A 152 21.94 13.05 -20.27
C VAL A 152 22.88 11.86 -20.26
N GLY A 153 22.53 10.83 -19.48
CA GLY A 153 23.25 9.56 -19.45
C GLY A 153 22.78 8.57 -20.52
N GLY A 154 23.55 7.52 -20.73
CA GLY A 154 23.26 6.43 -21.65
C GLY A 154 24.38 5.38 -21.62
N ALA A 155 24.07 4.16 -22.08
CA ALA A 155 25.05 3.09 -22.28
C ALA A 155 25.57 3.09 -23.72
#